data_AF-E6LI42-F1
#
_entry.id   AF-E6LI42-F1
#
_cell.length_a   1.000
_cell.length_b   1.000
_cell.length_c   1.000
_cell.angle_alpha   90.00
_cell.angle_beta   90.00
_cell.angle_gamma   90.00
#
_symmetry.space_group_name_H-M   'P 1'
#
loop_
_entity.id
_entity.type
_entity.pdbx_description
1 polymer ?
#
loop_
_entity_poly.entity_id
_entity_poly.type
_entity_poly.pdbx_seq_one_letter_code
_entity_poly.pdbx_strand_id
1 'polypeptide(L)'
;MSDAFHPGNKIVQQCLQGMVLVANGGTSGARVLFRQAFAAASSDFERFLATYECALLEQDSNEYVAGLENALAYAKQSNEISDSLHLRPFI
;
A
#
# COMPACT_ATOMS: atom_id res chain seq x y z
N MET A 1 -12.69 -15.80 -4.46
CA MET A 1 -12.09 -14.53 -4.90
C MET A 1 -12.21 -13.60 -3.74
N SER A 2 -11.12 -12.97 -3.29
CA SER A 2 -11.22 -12.00 -2.22
C SER A 2 -11.79 -10.69 -2.72
N ASP A 3 -12.59 -10.04 -1.88
CA ASP A 3 -13.21 -8.75 -2.18
C ASP A 3 -12.18 -7.62 -2.32
N ALA A 4 -10.94 -7.87 -1.88
CA ALA A 4 -9.78 -6.97 -1.95
C ALA A 4 -9.55 -6.40 -3.35
N PHE A 5 -9.53 -7.23 -4.39
CA PHE A 5 -9.28 -6.80 -5.78
C PHE A 5 -10.55 -6.67 -6.61
N HIS A 6 -11.70 -6.51 -5.96
CA HIS A 6 -12.94 -6.27 -6.68
C HIS A 6 -12.82 -4.96 -7.50
N PRO A 7 -13.26 -4.91 -8.77
CA PRO A 7 -13.16 -3.71 -9.59
C PRO A 7 -13.87 -2.50 -8.98
N GLY A 8 -14.84 -2.71 -8.09
CA GLY A 8 -15.54 -1.67 -7.34
C GLY A 8 -14.84 -1.18 -6.07
N ASN A 9 -13.67 -1.73 -5.71
CA ASN A 9 -12.89 -1.25 -4.57
C ASN A 9 -12.28 0.12 -4.90
N LYS A 10 -12.90 1.17 -4.35
CA LYS A 10 -12.49 2.56 -4.59
C LYS A 10 -11.07 2.85 -4.12
N ILE A 11 -10.60 2.18 -3.07
CA ILE A 11 -9.26 2.38 -2.52
C ILE A 11 -8.21 1.82 -3.48
N VAL A 12 -8.42 0.60 -3.98
CA VAL A 12 -7.55 0.01 -5.00
C VAL A 12 -7.52 0.87 -6.25
N GLN A 13 -8.68 1.35 -6.73
CA GLN A 13 -8.73 2.26 -7.88
C GLN A 13 -7.93 3.54 -7.65
N GLN A 14 -8.02 4.16 -6.47
CA GLN A 14 -7.26 5.37 -6.13
C GLN A 14 -5.75 5.09 -6.10
N CYS A 15 -5.32 3.96 -5.53
CA CYS A 15 -3.91 3.55 -5.55
C CYS A 15 -3.41 3.32 -6.98
N LEU A 16 -4.18 2.63 -7.84
CA LEU A 16 -3.81 2.42 -9.24
C LEU A 16 -3.67 3.75 -10.00
N GLN A 17 -4.56 4.72 -9.75
CA GLN A 17 -4.42 6.08 -10.31
C GLN A 17 -3.15 6.78 -9.83
N GLY A 18 -2.81 6.63 -8.54
CA GLY A 18 -1.56 7.12 -7.97
C GLY A 18 -0.34 6.50 -8.66
N MET A 19 -0.30 5.19 -8.86
CA MET A 19 0.78 4.51 -9.58
C MET A 19 0.94 5.03 -11.01
N VAL A 20 -0.17 5.28 -11.72
CA VAL A 20 -0.13 5.88 -13.07
C VAL A 20 0.44 7.31 -13.02
N LEU A 21 0.11 8.11 -11.99
CA LEU A 21 0.72 9.43 -11.82
C LEU A 21 2.22 9.33 -11.56
N VAL A 22 2.68 8.40 -10.72
CA VAL A 22 4.11 8.15 -10.48
C VAL A 22 4.82 7.79 -11.78
N ALA A 23 4.25 6.88 -12.58
CA ALA A 23 4.82 6.50 -13.88
C ALA A 23 4.95 7.70 -14.85
N ASN A 24 4.09 8.70 -14.71
CA ASN A 24 4.13 9.94 -15.48
C ASN A 24 4.93 11.08 -14.80
N GLY A 25 5.65 10.80 -13.71
CA GLY A 25 6.50 11.77 -12.99
C GLY A 25 5.78 12.63 -11.94
N GLY A 26 4.48 12.43 -11.72
CA GLY A 26 3.63 13.21 -10.82
C GLY A 26 3.62 12.73 -9.36
N THR A 27 4.79 12.71 -8.69
CA THR A 27 4.94 12.15 -7.35
C THR A 27 4.12 12.87 -6.27
N SER A 28 4.02 14.21 -6.30
CA SER A 28 3.23 14.96 -5.31
C SER A 28 1.73 14.66 -5.42
N GLY A 29 1.20 14.54 -6.64
CA GLY A 29 -0.20 14.18 -6.87
C GLY A 29 -0.51 12.74 -6.43
N ALA A 30 0.39 11.80 -6.74
CA ALA A 30 0.29 10.42 -6.28
C ALA A 30 0.27 10.31 -4.75
N ARG A 31 1.14 11.06 -4.05
CA ARG A 31 1.17 11.09 -2.58
C ARG A 31 -0.17 11.55 -1.97
N VAL A 32 -0.85 12.51 -2.60
CA VAL A 32 -2.19 12.93 -2.17
C VAL A 32 -3.19 11.79 -2.31
N LEU A 33 -3.18 11.08 -3.45
CA LEU A 33 -4.07 9.95 -3.69
C LEU A 33 -3.84 8.81 -2.69
N PHE A 34 -2.59 8.45 -2.41
CA PHE A 34 -2.27 7.39 -1.44
C PHE A 34 -2.69 7.76 -0.03
N ARG A 35 -2.51 9.02 0.40
CA ARG A 35 -2.97 9.48 1.71
C ARG A 35 -4.49 9.49 1.83
N GLN A 36 -5.20 9.88 0.77
CA GLN A 36 -6.67 9.80 0.73
C GLN A 36 -7.16 8.35 0.77
N ALA A 37 -6.51 7.46 0.01
CA ALA A 37 -6.78 6.03 0.03
C ALA A 37 -6.57 5.43 1.44
N PHE A 38 -5.47 5.78 2.10
CA PHE A 38 -5.20 5.34 3.48
C PHE A 38 -6.26 5.83 4.47
N ALA A 39 -6.65 7.11 4.39
CA ALA A 39 -7.67 7.68 5.28
C ALA A 39 -9.07 7.07 5.09
N ALA A 40 -9.38 6.61 3.88
CA ALA A 40 -10.65 5.98 3.54
C ALA A 40 -10.64 4.44 3.63
N ALA A 41 -9.48 3.84 3.92
CA ALA A 41 -9.31 2.39 3.98
C ALA A 41 -10.15 1.77 5.10
N SER A 42 -10.87 0.72 4.74
CA SER A 42 -11.79 -0.05 5.58
C SER A 42 -11.27 -1.44 5.94
N SER A 43 -10.22 -1.91 5.26
CA SER A 43 -9.55 -3.18 5.52
C SER A 43 -8.04 -3.03 5.69
N ASP A 44 -7.40 -4.00 6.33
CA ASP A 44 -5.94 -3.98 6.49
C ASP A 44 -5.21 -4.22 5.17
N PHE A 45 -5.83 -4.91 4.19
CA PHE A 45 -5.31 -4.97 2.83
C PHE A 45 -5.25 -3.58 2.17
N GLU A 46 -6.33 -2.80 2.29
CA GLU A 46 -6.40 -1.44 1.75
C GLU A 46 -5.38 -0.51 2.42
N ARG A 47 -5.23 -0.62 3.75
CA ARG A 47 -4.20 0.11 4.50
C ARG A 47 -2.80 -0.29 4.06
N PHE A 48 -2.53 -1.59 3.93
CA PHE A 48 -1.27 -2.10 3.41
C PHE A 48 -0.93 -1.47 2.07
N LEU A 49 -1.83 -1.54 1.09
CA LEU A 49 -1.59 -1.05 -0.26
C LEU A 49 -1.30 0.46 -0.25
N ALA A 50 -2.14 1.25 0.42
CA ALA A 50 -1.98 2.71 0.46
C ALA A 50 -0.70 3.13 1.21
N THR A 51 -0.37 2.48 2.33
CA THR A 51 0.85 2.76 3.09
C THR A 51 2.10 2.36 2.32
N TYR A 52 2.10 1.19 1.67
CA TYR A 52 3.22 0.71 0.87
C TYR A 52 3.54 1.68 -0.26
N GLU A 53 2.54 2.04 -1.07
CA GLU A 53 2.72 2.97 -2.18
C GLU A 53 3.15 4.36 -1.73
N CYS A 54 2.68 4.84 -0.57
CA CYS A 54 3.14 6.10 0.00
C CYS A 54 4.60 6.02 0.45
N ALA A 55 5.01 4.91 1.07
CA ALA A 55 6.38 4.70 1.54
C ALA A 55 7.38 4.72 0.38
N LEU A 56 7.04 4.13 -0.77
CA LEU A 56 7.88 4.14 -1.98
C LEU A 56 8.19 5.55 -2.51
N LEU A 57 7.41 6.56 -2.11
CA LEU A 57 7.64 7.95 -2.50
C LEU A 57 8.48 8.74 -1.50
N GLU A 58 8.88 8.16 -0.37
CA GLU A 58 9.70 8.83 0.63
C GLU A 58 11.17 8.89 0.19
N GLN A 59 11.77 10.07 0.32
CA GLN A 59 13.18 10.30 0.01
C GLN A 59 14.10 10.07 1.22
N ASP A 60 13.54 10.20 2.43
CA ASP A 60 14.25 9.91 3.66
C ASP A 60 14.22 8.41 3.93
N SER A 61 15.39 7.84 4.21
CA SER A 61 15.52 6.39 4.42
C SER A 61 14.82 5.91 5.69
N ASN A 62 14.75 6.73 6.74
CA ASN A 62 14.06 6.33 7.97
C ASN A 62 12.55 6.33 7.75
N GLU A 63 12.01 7.35 7.07
CA GLU A 63 10.59 7.42 6.72
C GLU A 63 10.18 6.29 5.75
N TYR A 64 11.05 5.97 4.78
CA TYR A 64 10.86 4.83 3.89
C TYR A 64 10.77 3.51 4.67
N VAL A 65 11.73 3.23 5.55
CA VAL A 65 11.76 2.00 6.36
C VAL A 65 10.56 1.92 7.28
N ALA A 66 10.24 3.00 8.02
CA ALA A 66 9.09 3.05 8.91
C ALA A 66 7.77 2.83 8.15
N GLY A 67 7.64 3.41 6.95
CA GLY A 67 6.50 3.19 6.07
C GLY A 67 6.37 1.72 5.65
N LEU A 68 7.47 1.07 5.27
CA LEU A 68 7.46 -0.35 4.91
C LEU A 68 7.14 -1.27 6.09
N GLU A 69 7.66 -0.97 7.29
CA GLU A 69 7.34 -1.74 8.50
C GLU A 69 5.84 -1.65 8.85
N ASN A 70 5.25 -0.46 8.73
CA ASN A 70 3.82 -0.26 8.90
C ASN A 70 3.00 -1.01 7.85
N ALA A 71 3.40 -0.93 6.57
CA ALA A 71 2.76 -1.68 5.50
C ALA A 71 2.80 -3.20 5.80
N LEU A 72 3.96 -3.72 6.21
CA LEU A 72 4.11 -5.12 6.59
C LEU A 72 3.22 -5.51 7.78
N ALA A 73 3.06 -4.63 8.77
CA ALA A 73 2.16 -4.87 9.90
C ALA A 73 0.71 -5.04 9.44
N TYR A 74 0.22 -4.18 8.53
CA TYR A 74 -1.11 -4.32 7.94
C TYR A 74 -1.24 -5.58 7.08
N ALA A 75 -0.22 -5.91 6.29
CA ALA A 75 -0.20 -7.12 5.48
C ALA A 75 -0.37 -8.39 6.33
N LYS A 76 0.32 -8.46 7.48
CA LYS A 76 0.20 -9.58 8.44
C LYS A 76 -1.17 -9.66 9.10
N GLN A 77 -1.86 -8.54 9.26
CA GLN A 77 -3.22 -8.49 9.82
C GLN A 77 -4.28 -8.81 8.76
N SER A 78 -3.95 -8.59 7.47
CA SER A 78 -4.85 -8.93 6.38
C SER A 78 -5.02 -10.44 6.28
N ASN A 79 -6.27 -10.90 6.24
CA ASN A 79 -6.62 -12.30 6.00
C ASN A 79 -6.44 -12.71 4.52
N GLU A 80 -5.80 -11.86 3.73
CA GLU A 80 -5.54 -12.02 2.30
C GLU A 80 -4.24 -12.78 2.03
N ILE A 81 -3.32 -12.78 3.00
CA ILE A 81 -2.07 -13.53 2.93
C ILE A 81 -2.30 -14.83 3.69
N SER A 82 -2.61 -15.91 2.96
CA SER A 82 -2.51 -17.27 3.50
C SER A 82 -1.09 -17.48 4.02
N ASP A 83 -0.95 -17.97 5.25
CA ASP A 83 0.25 -18.29 6.06
C ASP A 83 1.35 -19.16 5.36
N SER A 84 1.36 -19.24 4.04
CA SER A 84 2.31 -20.00 3.23
C SER A 84 3.66 -19.30 2.97
N LEU A 85 3.80 -18.01 3.30
CA LEU A 85 5.13 -17.37 3.31
C LEU A 85 5.79 -17.60 4.67
N HIS A 86 6.40 -18.78 4.82
CA HIS A 86 7.67 -18.87 5.55
C HIS A 86 8.64 -17.88 4.91
N LEU A 87 8.63 -16.64 5.41
CA LEU A 87 9.68 -15.65 5.19
C LEU A 87 10.99 -16.33 5.61
N ARG A 88 11.73 -16.83 4.63
CA ARG A 88 13.13 -17.19 4.85
C ARG A 88 13.82 -15.87 5.22
N PRO A 89 14.47 -15.78 6.38
CA PRO A 89 15.24 -14.60 6.70
C PRO A 89 16.29 -14.41 5.61
N PHE A 90 16.43 -13.16 5.14
CA PHE A 90 17.54 -12.75 4.29
C PHE A 90 18.83 -12.89 5.12
N ILE A 91 19.50 -14.03 5.01
CA ILE A 91 20.90 -14.25 5.41
C ILE A 91 21.55 -15.14 4.35
#